data_AF-A0A8T3WBI4-F1
#
_entry.id   AF-A0A8T3WBI4-F1
#
_cell.length_a   1.000
_cell.length_b   1.000
_cell.length_c   1.000
_cell.angle_alpha   90.00
_cell.angle_beta   90.00
_cell.angle_gamma   90.00
#
_symmetry.space_group_name_H-M   'P 1'
#
loop_
_entity.id
_entity.type
_entity.pdbx_description
1 polymer ?
#
loop_
_entity_poly.entity_id
_entity_poly.type
_entity_poly.pdbx_seq_one_letter_code
_entity_poly.pdbx_strand_id
1 'polypeptide(L)'
;MDIPEINVGIVGHIDHGKTTFLSKLTGKFTDTHSKKKKRGITIKLGYAEMTIYKTKEGFTNKNEKNSTPYRYVSFIDAPGHEMLMATMLSGAAI
;
A
#
# COMPACT_ATOMS: atom_id res chain seq x y z
N MET A 1 19.05 -1.20 12.97
CA MET A 1 19.38 -1.20 11.52
C MET A 1 18.23 -0.47 10.86
N ASP A 2 18.36 0.86 10.73
CA ASP A 2 17.32 1.70 10.14
C ASP A 2 17.38 1.54 8.63
N ILE A 3 16.53 0.65 8.11
CA ILE A 3 16.29 0.60 6.67
C ILE A 3 15.49 1.83 6.28
N PRO A 4 15.85 2.53 5.19
CA PRO A 4 15.13 3.72 4.78
C PRO A 4 13.67 3.37 4.50
N GLU A 5 12.76 4.20 5.00
CA GLU A 5 11.32 4.04 4.84
C GLU A 5 10.81 4.99 3.74
N ILE A 6 9.80 4.56 2.99
CA ILE A 6 9.10 5.41 2.03
C ILE A 6 7.61 5.12 2.07
N ASN A 7 6.82 6.19 2.16
CA ASN A 7 5.38 6.14 2.05
C ASN A 7 4.98 6.42 0.59
N VAL A 8 4.15 5.54 0.03
CA VAL A 8 3.65 5.62 -1.35
C VAL A 8 2.14 5.59 -1.32
N GLY A 9 1.52 6.75 -1.53
CA GLY A 9 0.08 6.82 -1.65
C GLY A 9 -0.38 6.49 -3.08
N ILE A 10 -1.35 5.58 -3.22
CA ILE A 10 -1.93 5.22 -4.51
C ILE A 10 -3.27 5.92 -4.69
N VAL A 11 -3.40 6.66 -5.79
CA VAL A 11 -4.55 7.49 -6.12
C VAL A 11 -5.07 7.18 -7.53
N GLY A 12 -6.36 7.45 -7.76
CA GLY A 12 -6.97 7.36 -9.08
C GLY A 12 -8.48 7.14 -9.00
N HIS A 13 -9.16 7.04 -10.14
CA HIS A 13 -10.61 6.87 -10.20
C HIS A 13 -11.12 5.59 -9.52
N ILE A 14 -12.38 5.61 -9.11
CA ILE A 14 -13.09 4.43 -8.58
C ILE A 14 -13.04 3.33 -9.68
N ASP A 15 -12.87 2.07 -9.30
CA ASP A 15 -12.76 0.91 -10.21
C ASP A 15 -11.45 0.72 -11.01
N HIS A 16 -10.43 1.56 -10.83
CA HIS A 16 -9.10 1.32 -11.43
C HIS A 16 -8.29 0.16 -10.79
N GLY A 17 -8.90 -0.63 -9.89
CA GLY A 17 -8.26 -1.82 -9.32
C GLY A 17 -7.06 -1.57 -8.40
N LYS A 18 -6.92 -0.37 -7.81
CA LYS A 18 -5.81 0.01 -6.90
C LYS A 18 -5.61 -1.00 -5.76
N THR A 19 -6.69 -1.37 -5.09
CA THR A 19 -6.70 -2.37 -4.01
C THR A 19 -6.20 -3.74 -4.51
N THR A 20 -6.64 -4.17 -5.70
CA THR A 20 -6.21 -5.43 -6.32
C THR A 20 -4.73 -5.39 -6.72
N PHE A 21 -4.26 -4.25 -7.22
CA PHE A 21 -2.85 -4.04 -7.54
C PHE A 21 -1.97 -4.14 -6.29
N LEU A 22 -2.33 -3.44 -5.22
CA LEU A 22 -1.62 -3.50 -3.94
C LEU A 22 -1.62 -4.91 -3.34
N SER A 23 -2.73 -5.62 -3.44
CA SER A 23 -2.81 -7.00 -2.98
C SER A 23 -1.85 -7.92 -3.71
N LYS A 24 -1.73 -7.80 -5.04
CA LYS A 24 -0.77 -8.59 -5.82
C LYS A 24 0.67 -8.18 -5.56
N LEU A 25 0.93 -6.88 -5.36
CA LEU A 25 2.28 -6.35 -5.17
C LEU A 25 2.86 -6.68 -3.79
N THR A 26 2.05 -6.53 -2.74
CA THR A 26 2.49 -6.70 -1.35
C THR A 26 2.17 -8.08 -0.78
N GLY A 27 1.30 -8.85 -1.46
CA GLY A 27 0.74 -10.09 -0.93
C GLY A 27 -0.26 -9.88 0.22
N LYS A 28 -0.50 -8.63 0.65
CA LYS A 28 -1.49 -8.28 1.67
C LYS A 28 -2.75 -7.75 1.02
N PHE A 29 -3.88 -8.42 1.26
CA PHE A 29 -5.17 -7.91 0.81
C PHE A 29 -5.59 -6.72 1.67
N THR A 30 -5.61 -5.53 1.09
CA THR A 30 -6.20 -4.34 1.73
C THR A 30 -7.72 -4.37 1.61
N ASP A 31 -8.34 -5.50 2.00
CA ASP A 31 -9.79 -5.61 1.88
C ASP A 31 -10.46 -4.85 3.01
N THR A 32 -11.05 -3.71 2.69
CA THR A 32 -12.15 -3.18 3.51
C THR A 32 -13.33 -2.78 2.66
N HIS A 33 -13.79 -3.59 1.69
CA HIS A 33 -14.93 -3.10 0.89
C HIS A 33 -16.04 -4.01 0.38
N SER A 34 -16.02 -5.33 0.55
CA SER A 34 -17.26 -6.10 0.27
C SER A 34 -18.41 -5.79 1.27
N LYS A 35 -18.13 -5.24 2.46
CA LYS A 35 -19.17 -4.89 3.46
C LYS A 35 -19.72 -3.46 3.39
N LYS A 36 -19.08 -2.49 2.71
CA LYS A 36 -19.52 -1.07 2.79
C LYS A 36 -20.53 -0.64 1.73
N LYS A 37 -20.79 -1.43 0.68
CA LYS A 37 -21.86 -1.13 -0.29
C LYS A 37 -23.26 -1.18 0.34
N LYS A 38 -23.40 -1.81 1.52
CA LYS A 38 -24.69 -2.04 2.20
C LYS A 38 -25.08 -1.01 3.27
N ARG A 39 -24.21 -0.10 3.73
CA ARG A 39 -24.49 0.64 4.97
C ARG A 39 -24.27 2.15 4.98
N GLY A 40 -23.64 2.74 3.96
CA GLY A 40 -23.37 4.17 3.97
C GLY A 40 -22.36 4.54 5.08
N ILE A 41 -21.27 5.17 4.69
CA ILE A 41 -20.33 5.85 5.60
C ILE A 41 -19.43 4.91 6.42
N THR A 42 -18.19 4.74 5.93
CA THR A 42 -16.91 4.89 6.66
C THR A 42 -15.83 4.40 5.71
N ILE A 43 -15.26 5.27 4.88
CA ILE A 43 -14.22 4.86 3.94
C ILE A 43 -12.88 4.84 4.69
N LYS A 44 -12.53 3.68 5.24
CA LYS A 44 -11.20 3.45 5.84
C LYS A 44 -10.12 3.43 4.74
N LEU A 45 -9.00 4.12 4.98
CA LEU A 45 -7.79 3.99 4.18
C LEU A 45 -7.29 2.55 4.24
N GLY A 46 -6.88 2.01 3.09
CA GLY A 46 -6.18 0.73 3.03
C GLY A 46 -4.69 0.95 3.28
N TYR A 47 -4.06 0.05 4.04
CA TYR A 47 -2.62 0.08 4.28
C TYR A 47 -2.02 -1.25 3.86
N ALA A 48 -0.97 -1.20 3.03
CA ALA A 48 -0.19 -2.37 2.65
C ALA A 48 1.29 -2.07 2.88
N GLU A 49 2.05 -3.05 3.33
CA GLU A 49 3.48 -2.88 3.59
C GLU A 49 4.28 -3.92 2.82
N MET A 50 5.47 -3.52 2.36
CA MET A 50 6.38 -4.38 1.64
C MET A 50 7.81 -3.99 1.95
N THR A 51 8.65 -4.97 2.25
CA THR A 51 10.09 -4.78 2.31
C THR A 51 10.71 -5.16 0.97
N ILE A 52 11.48 -4.26 0.39
CA ILE A 52 12.32 -4.53 -0.77
C ILE A 52 13.66 -5.04 -0.25
N TYR A 53 14.07 -6.19 -0.75
CA TYR A 53 15.37 -6.79 -0.50
C TYR A 53 16.23 -6.66 -1.76
N LYS A 54 17.52 -6.42 -1.57
CA LYS A 54 18.52 -6.41 -2.63
C LYS A 54 19.25 -7.74 -2.64
N THR A 55 19.24 -8.40 -3.80
CA THR A 55 20.03 -9.59 -4.10
C THR A 55 21.21 -9.23 -5.01
N LYS A 56 22.07 -10.19 -5.33
CA LYS A 56 23.15 -9.99 -6.31
C LYS A 56 22.63 -9.74 -7.73
N GLU A 57 21.42 -10.19 -8.03
CA GLU A 57 20.81 -10.17 -9.36
C GLU A 57 19.78 -9.02 -9.53
N GLY A 58 19.37 -8.37 -8.44
CA GLY A 58 18.43 -7.24 -8.51
C GLY A 58 17.71 -6.93 -7.20
N PHE A 59 16.43 -6.55 -7.32
CA PHE A 59 15.54 -6.25 -6.20
C PHE A 59 14.39 -7.25 -6.18
N THR A 60 14.05 -7.76 -5.00
CA THR A 60 12.94 -8.70 -4.77
C THR A 60 12.12 -8.23 -3.58
N ASN A 61 10.83 -8.52 -3.57
CA ASN A 61 9.97 -8.31 -2.40
C ASN A 61 9.91 -9.54 -1.48
N LYS A 62 10.68 -10.60 -1.79
CA LYS A 62 10.75 -11.84 -1.01
C LYS A 62 12.04 -11.90 -0.20
N ASN A 63 11.92 -12.39 1.03
CA ASN A 63 13.07 -12.66 1.87
C ASN A 63 13.76 -13.95 1.39
N GLU A 64 14.78 -13.80 0.55
CA GLU A 64 15.61 -14.90 0.06
C GLU A 64 16.90 -15.02 0.87
N LYS A 65 17.48 -16.23 0.94
CA LYS A 65 18.65 -16.56 1.78
C LYS A 65 19.90 -15.68 1.53
N ASN A 66 19.99 -15.03 0.37
CA ASN A 66 21.09 -14.12 -0.01
C ASN A 66 20.62 -12.68 -0.24
N SER A 67 19.50 -12.29 0.36
CA SER A 67 18.90 -10.96 0.19
C SER A 67 19.16 -10.10 1.43
N THR A 68 19.50 -8.83 1.20
CA THR A 68 19.68 -7.84 2.26
C THR A 68 18.53 -6.86 2.24
N PRO A 69 17.93 -6.49 3.38
CA PRO A 69 16.83 -5.55 3.39
C PRO A 69 17.33 -4.17 2.94
N TYR A 70 16.70 -3.63 1.89
CA TYR A 70 17.15 -2.40 1.23
C TYR A 70 16.26 -1.21 1.56
N ARG A 71 14.94 -1.41 1.55
CA ARG A 71 13.96 -0.34 1.78
C ARG A 71 12.65 -0.90 2.29
N TYR A 72 12.04 -0.21 3.24
CA TYR A 72 10.68 -0.48 3.68
C TYR A 72 9.72 0.46 2.94
N VAL A 73 8.66 -0.10 2.36
CA VAL A 73 7.66 0.64 1.59
C VAL A 73 6.31 0.45 2.24
N SER A 74 5.70 1.55 2.67
CA SER A 74 4.32 1.59 3.15
C SER A 74 3.43 2.19 2.07
N PHE A 75 2.40 1.47 1.67
CA PHE A 75 1.42 1.89 0.69
C PHE A 75 0.13 2.30 1.36
N ILE A 76 -0.41 3.43 0.90
CA ILE A 76 -1.69 3.98 1.37
C ILE A 76 -2.66 3.97 0.20
N ASP A 77 -3.70 3.14 0.29
CA ASP A 77 -4.77 3.06 -0.70
C ASP A 77 -5.81 4.14 -0.38
N ALA A 78 -5.80 5.22 -1.18
CA ALA A 78 -6.75 6.29 -1.06
C ALA A 78 -8.01 5.98 -1.90
N PRO A 79 -9.20 6.15 -1.33
CA PRO A 79 -10.44 6.04 -2.10
C PRO A 79 -10.52 7.13 -3.17
N GLY A 80 -10.95 6.75 -4.38
CA GLY A 80 -10.97 7.60 -5.57
C GLY A 80 -11.98 8.76 -5.58
N HIS A 81 -12.52 9.12 -4.42
CA HIS A 81 -13.41 10.27 -4.27
C HIS A 81 -12.58 11.45 -3.72
N GLU A 82 -12.57 12.56 -4.46
CA GLU A 82 -11.71 13.74 -4.20
C GLU A 82 -11.74 14.22 -2.74
N MET A 83 -12.87 14.10 -2.04
CA MET A 83 -13.04 14.43 -0.61
C MET A 83 -12.06 13.71 0.35
N LEU A 84 -11.40 12.63 -0.05
CA LEU A 84 -10.61 11.79 0.85
C LEU A 84 -9.09 11.90 0.62
N MET A 85 -8.67 12.81 -0.27
CA MET A 85 -7.25 13.14 -0.49
C MET A 85 -6.58 13.70 0.76
N ALA A 86 -7.30 14.47 1.58
CA ALA A 86 -6.80 15.01 2.85
C ALA A 86 -6.42 13.90 3.85
N THR A 87 -7.22 12.83 3.91
CA THR A 87 -6.96 11.68 4.77
C THR A 87 -5.72 10.92 4.30
N MET A 88 -5.55 10.76 2.98
CA MET A 88 -4.36 10.14 2.39
C MET A 88 -3.08 10.95 2.69
N LEU A 89 -3.11 12.27 2.52
CA LEU A 89 -1.97 13.15 2.84
C LEU A 89 -1.59 13.05 4.32
N SER A 90 -2.59 13.00 5.21
CA SER A 90 -2.37 12.80 6.64
C SER A 90 -1.72 11.44 6.93
N GLY A 91 -2.11 10.39 6.20
CA GLY A 91 -1.51 9.06 6.35
C GLY A 91 -0.10 8.94 5.77
N ALA A 92 0.25 9.74 4.76
CA ALA A 92 1.55 9.68 4.08
C ALA A 92 2.63 10.54 4.77
N ALA A 93 2.21 11.53 5.56
CA ALA A 93 3.09 12.44 6.28
C ALA A 93 3.61 11.92 7.63
N ILE A 94 3.11 10.76 8.08
CA ILE A 94 3.54 10.05 9.30
C ILE A 94 4.54 8.98 8.91
#